data_AF-A0A7Y5X0B2-F1
#
_entry.id   AF-A0A7Y5X0B2-F1
#
_cell.length_a   1.000
_cell.length_b   1.000
_cell.length_c   1.000
_cell.angle_alpha   90.00
_cell.angle_beta   90.00
_cell.angle_gamma   90.00
#
_symmetry.space_group_name_H-M   'P 1'
#
loop_
_entity.id
_entity.type
_entity.pdbx_description
1 polymer ?
#
loop_
_entity_poly.entity_id
_entity_poly.type
_entity_poly.pdbx_seq_one_letter_code
_entity_poly.pdbx_strand_id
1 'polypeptide(L)'
;VDRGWDVVPVIVQDPLWEQSFPAIDGVVVSLADARGAGTRRVRLQPREVEERRRSNEARLVALQRDFIRLGLDPVLGGDAAERAVHGVLLDWAQARLAGRGSL
;
A
#
# COMPACT_ATOMS: atom_id res chain seq x y z
N VAL A 1 -19.99 18.30 -5.24
CA VAL A 1 -20.10 16.82 -5.28
C VAL A 1 -21.50 16.49 -4.83
N ASP A 2 -22.41 16.22 -5.77
CA ASP A 2 -23.85 16.24 -5.50
C ASP A 2 -24.59 15.13 -6.29
N ARG A 3 -24.10 13.88 -6.15
CA ARG A 3 -24.73 12.70 -6.77
C ARG A 3 -24.92 11.50 -5.85
N GLY A 4 -24.68 11.61 -4.55
CA GLY A 4 -24.93 10.52 -3.59
C GLY A 4 -23.95 9.33 -3.63
N TRP A 5 -22.86 9.42 -4.41
CA TRP A 5 -21.77 8.44 -4.43
C TRP A 5 -20.52 9.07 -3.79
N ASP A 6 -19.88 8.36 -2.86
CA ASP A 6 -18.59 8.72 -2.28
C ASP A 6 -17.51 7.82 -2.91
N VAL A 7 -16.39 8.39 -3.33
CA VAL A 7 -15.30 7.65 -3.98
C VAL A 7 -14.20 7.43 -2.95
N VAL A 8 -13.92 6.17 -2.64
CA VAL A 8 -12.87 5.79 -1.70
C VAL A 8 -11.77 5.04 -2.47
N PRO A 9 -10.59 5.65 -2.66
CA PRO A 9 -9.47 4.94 -3.24
C PRO A 9 -9.01 3.83 -2.30
N VAL A 10 -8.85 2.62 -2.82
CA VAL A 10 -8.25 1.50 -2.08
C VAL A 10 -6.86 1.24 -2.66
N ILE A 11 -5.84 1.44 -1.83
CA ILE A 11 -4.46 1.12 -2.14
C ILE A 11 -4.19 -0.26 -1.56
N VAL A 12 -3.93 -1.24 -2.43
CA VAL A 12 -3.54 -2.58 -2.01
C VAL A 12 -2.05 -2.73 -2.27
N GLN A 13 -1.28 -2.89 -1.21
CA GLN A 13 0.16 -3.09 -1.30
C GLN A 13 0.65 -4.01 -0.19
N ASP A 14 1.51 -4.97 -0.53
CA ASP A 14 2.16 -5.82 0.48
C ASP A 14 2.97 -4.94 1.46
N PRO A 15 2.71 -5.04 2.77
CA PRO A 15 3.32 -4.15 3.76
C PRO A 15 4.83 -4.35 3.89
N LEU A 16 5.34 -5.55 3.57
CA LEU A 16 6.75 -5.88 3.67
C LEU A 16 7.51 -5.57 2.38
N TRP A 17 6.93 -5.89 1.22
CA TRP A 17 7.64 -5.86 -0.07
C TRP A 17 7.40 -4.62 -0.91
N GLU A 18 6.21 -4.01 -0.82
CA GLU A 18 5.79 -2.92 -1.71
C GLU A 18 5.69 -1.58 -1.00
N GLN A 19 5.25 -1.58 0.26
CA GLN A 19 5.21 -0.38 1.12
C GLN A 19 6.60 -0.07 1.69
N SER A 20 7.36 -1.10 2.04
CA SER A 20 8.74 -1.00 2.54
C SER A 20 9.61 -2.04 1.81
N PHE A 21 10.68 -2.52 2.43
CA PHE A 21 11.49 -3.61 1.89
C PHE A 21 12.20 -4.37 3.02
N PRO A 22 12.12 -5.71 3.06
CA PRO A 22 12.67 -6.50 4.17
C PRO A 22 14.21 -6.43 4.21
N ALA A 23 14.79 -6.54 5.40
CA ALA A 23 16.24 -6.61 5.60
C ALA A 23 16.81 -7.99 5.21
N ILE A 24 16.92 -8.23 3.91
CA ILE A 24 17.36 -9.51 3.31
C ILE A 24 18.77 -9.42 2.70
N ASP A 25 19.54 -8.39 3.05
CA ASP A 25 20.92 -8.27 2.58
C ASP A 25 21.78 -9.45 3.05
N GLY A 26 22.75 -9.82 2.21
CA GLY A 26 23.65 -10.94 2.52
C GLY A 26 23.04 -12.34 2.39
N VAL A 27 21.74 -12.46 2.14
CA VAL A 27 21.04 -13.74 1.88
C VAL A 27 20.70 -13.87 0.40
N VAL A 28 20.71 -15.11 -0.12
CA VAL A 28 20.22 -15.40 -1.47
C VAL A 28 18.73 -15.68 -1.39
N VAL A 29 17.91 -14.87 -2.06
CA VAL A 29 16.46 -15.04 -2.14
C VAL A 29 16.02 -15.37 -3.56
N SER A 30 14.98 -16.18 -3.70
CA SER A 30 14.33 -16.46 -4.99
C SER A 30 13.19 -15.46 -5.19
N LEU A 31 13.36 -14.54 -6.14
CA LEU A 31 12.31 -13.59 -6.51
C LEU A 31 11.57 -14.09 -7.75
N ALA A 32 10.26 -13.90 -7.79
CA ALA A 32 9.48 -14.14 -8.99
C ALA A 32 9.88 -13.15 -10.10
N ASP A 33 9.94 -13.62 -11.34
CA ASP A 33 10.10 -12.74 -12.50
C ASP A 33 8.80 -11.98 -12.75
N ALA A 34 8.87 -10.65 -12.78
CA ALA A 34 7.71 -9.79 -13.02
C ALA A 34 7.11 -9.96 -14.42
N ARG A 35 7.83 -10.54 -15.39
CA ARG A 35 7.38 -10.69 -16.79
C ARG A 35 6.99 -12.12 -17.18
N GLY A 36 7.04 -13.10 -16.29
CA GLY A 36 6.73 -14.49 -16.66
C GLY A 36 6.69 -15.50 -15.52
N ALA A 37 6.59 -16.77 -15.87
CA ALA A 37 6.61 -17.89 -14.92
C ALA A 37 8.07 -18.32 -14.66
N GLY A 38 8.69 -17.75 -13.63
CA GLY A 38 10.03 -18.14 -13.24
C GLY A 38 10.45 -17.50 -11.91
N THR A 39 11.46 -18.10 -11.26
CA THR A 39 12.12 -17.48 -10.11
C THR A 39 13.59 -17.26 -10.40
N ARG A 40 14.11 -16.12 -9.97
CA ARG A 40 15.53 -15.78 -10.07
C ARG A 40 16.13 -15.69 -8.68
N ARG A 41 17.25 -16.38 -8.48
CA ARG A 41 18.08 -16.21 -7.28
C ARG A 41 18.85 -14.89 -7.36
N VAL A 42 18.63 -14.03 -6.38
CA VAL A 42 19.35 -12.75 -6.25
C VAL A 42 20.00 -12.67 -4.88
N ARG A 43 21.14 -11.99 -4.82
CA ARG A 43 21.78 -11.59 -3.57
C ARG A 43 21.83 -10.07 -3.57
N LEU A 44 21.17 -9.47 -2.60
CA LEU A 44 21.13 -8.01 -2.48
C LEU A 44 22.20 -7.51 -1.52
N GLN A 45 22.80 -6.39 -1.89
CA GLN A 45 23.71 -5.65 -1.02
C GLN A 45 22.90 -4.79 -0.02
N PRO A 46 23.45 -4.45 1.16
CA PRO A 46 22.78 -3.59 2.13
C PRO A 46 22.28 -2.27 1.53
N ARG A 47 23.07 -1.65 0.65
CA ARG A 47 22.68 -0.43 -0.07
C ARG A 47 21.44 -0.63 -0.96
N GLU A 48 21.32 -1.77 -1.63
CA GLU A 48 20.22 -2.04 -2.57
C GLU A 48 18.91 -2.29 -1.83
N VAL A 49 19.00 -2.92 -0.65
CA VAL A 49 17.89 -3.10 0.28
C VAL A 49 17.40 -1.74 0.79
N GLU A 50 18.32 -0.89 1.24
CA GLU A 50 18.01 0.46 1.72
C GLU A 50 17.39 1.35 0.63
N GLU A 51 17.97 1.36 -0.57
CA GLU A 51 17.48 2.11 -1.72
C GLU A 51 16.05 1.70 -2.10
N ARG A 52 15.78 0.38 -2.13
CA ARG A 52 14.43 -0.15 -2.37
C ARG A 52 13.46 0.28 -1.29
N ARG A 53 13.85 0.17 -0.02
CA ARG A 53 13.03 0.58 1.11
C ARG A 53 12.61 2.04 1.00
N ARG A 54 13.59 2.94 0.82
CA ARG A 54 13.34 4.38 0.67
C ARG A 54 12.48 4.69 -0.53
N SER A 55 12.73 4.03 -1.67
CA SER A 55 11.93 4.24 -2.88
C SER A 55 10.47 3.82 -2.69
N ASN A 56 10.23 2.71 -1.99
CA ASN A 56 8.89 2.20 -1.73
C ASN A 56 8.13 3.11 -0.78
N GLU A 57 8.76 3.50 0.33
CA GLU A 57 8.16 4.39 1.33
C GLU A 57 7.87 5.77 0.74
N ALA A 58 8.80 6.34 -0.04
CA ALA A 58 8.61 7.61 -0.71
C ALA A 58 7.46 7.57 -1.74
N ARG A 59 7.35 6.46 -2.49
CA ARG A 59 6.25 6.26 -3.46
C ARG A 59 4.89 6.16 -2.76
N LEU A 60 4.81 5.43 -1.64
CA LEU A 60 3.58 5.30 -0.86
C LEU A 60 3.13 6.67 -0.31
N VAL A 61 4.04 7.41 0.30
CA VAL A 61 3.75 8.76 0.83
C VAL A 61 3.29 9.70 -0.29
N ALA A 62 3.95 9.67 -1.45
CA ALA A 62 3.54 10.48 -2.59
C ALA A 62 2.12 10.13 -3.07
N LEU A 63 1.81 8.84 -3.17
CA LEU A 63 0.49 8.35 -3.61
C LEU A 63 -0.63 8.77 -2.65
N GLN A 64 -0.43 8.59 -1.34
CA GLN A 64 -1.41 9.02 -0.33
C GLN A 64 -1.63 10.53 -0.37
N ARG A 65 -0.54 11.30 -0.45
CA ARG A 65 -0.59 12.76 -0.57
C ARG A 65 -1.38 13.20 -1.81
N ASP A 66 -1.20 12.52 -2.94
CA ASP A 66 -1.89 12.87 -4.18
C ASP A 66 -3.40 12.63 -4.09
N PHE A 67 -3.85 11.55 -3.44
CA PHE A 67 -5.28 11.34 -3.16
C PHE A 67 -5.85 12.41 -2.23
N ILE A 68 -5.15 12.72 -1.13
CA ILE A 68 -5.58 13.76 -0.19
C ILE A 68 -5.71 15.11 -0.88
N ARG A 69 -4.77 15.46 -1.78
CA ARG A 69 -4.82 16.70 -2.58
C ARG A 69 -6.02 16.74 -3.52
N LEU A 70 -6.55 15.59 -3.94
CA LEU A 70 -7.78 15.47 -4.72
C LEU A 70 -9.05 15.49 -3.85
N GLY A 71 -8.90 15.62 -2.53
CA GLY A 71 -10.01 15.57 -1.58
C GLY A 71 -10.53 14.15 -1.33
N LEU A 72 -9.74 13.14 -1.69
CA LEU A 72 -10.06 11.73 -1.47
C LEU A 72 -9.30 11.20 -0.26
N ASP A 73 -9.95 10.35 0.52
CA ASP A 73 -9.37 9.73 1.72
C ASP A 73 -9.04 8.26 1.40
N PRO A 74 -7.78 7.96 1.03
CA PRO A 74 -7.43 6.63 0.57
C PRO A 74 -7.30 5.64 1.72
N VAL A 75 -7.79 4.43 1.47
CA VAL A 75 -7.69 3.31 2.38
C VAL A 75 -6.51 2.41 1.98
N LEU A 76 -5.60 2.10 2.91
CA LEU A 76 -4.44 1.24 2.67
C LEU A 76 -4.69 -0.17 3.24
N GLY A 77 -4.59 -1.18 2.37
CA GLY A 77 -4.71 -2.59 2.72
C GLY A 77 -3.44 -3.38 2.38
N GLY A 78 -3.10 -4.34 3.23
CA GLY A 78 -1.94 -5.22 3.06
C GLY A 78 -2.17 -6.44 2.17
N ASP A 79 -3.41 -6.73 1.82
CA ASP A 79 -3.82 -7.90 1.03
C ASP A 79 -4.96 -7.50 0.07
N ALA A 80 -4.90 -8.01 -1.16
CA ALA A 80 -5.92 -7.84 -2.19
C ALA A 80 -7.16 -8.70 -1.94
N ALA A 81 -7.10 -9.62 -0.96
CA ALA A 81 -8.23 -10.45 -0.59
C ALA A 81 -9.44 -9.57 -0.23
N GLU A 82 -10.58 -9.90 -0.84
CA GLU A 82 -11.85 -9.17 -0.69
C GLU A 82 -12.24 -8.89 0.77
N ARG A 83 -11.96 -9.85 1.68
CA ARG A 83 -12.21 -9.69 3.13
C ARG A 83 -11.34 -8.62 3.79
N ALA A 84 -10.09 -8.48 3.37
CA ALA A 84 -9.20 -7.44 3.88
C ALA A 84 -9.70 -6.06 3.41
N VAL A 85 -10.05 -5.93 2.12
CA VAL A 85 -10.61 -4.70 1.57
C VAL A 85 -11.92 -4.30 2.26
N HIS A 86 -12.82 -5.26 2.51
CA HIS A 86 -14.09 -5.01 3.18
C HIS A 86 -13.91 -4.47 4.61
N GLY A 87 -13.00 -5.07 5.40
CA GLY A 87 -12.74 -4.62 6.76
C GLY A 87 -12.26 -3.18 6.83
N VAL A 88 -11.27 -2.82 6.00
CA VAL A 88 -10.72 -1.46 6.04
C VAL A 88 -11.73 -0.42 5.52
N LEU A 89 -12.60 -0.78 4.57
CA LEU A 89 -13.71 0.08 4.13
C LEU A 89 -14.72 0.35 5.25
N LEU A 90 -15.04 -0.65 6.08
CA LEU A 90 -15.94 -0.47 7.23
C LEU A 90 -15.33 0.46 8.29
N ASP A 91 -14.04 0.32 8.58
CA ASP A 91 -13.34 1.20 9.52
C ASP A 91 -13.37 2.67 9.05
N TRP A 92 -13.12 2.89 7.76
CA TRP A 92 -13.26 4.21 7.14
C TRP A 92 -14.68 4.77 7.29
N ALA A 93 -15.71 3.96 6.99
CA ALA A 93 -17.10 4.38 7.09
C ALA A 93 -17.49 4.74 8.53
N GLN A 94 -17.02 3.97 9.52
CA GLN A 94 -17.22 4.22 10.95
C GLN A 94 -16.59 5.55 11.40
N ALA A 95 -15.32 5.79 11.05
CA ALA A 95 -14.62 7.03 11.39
C ALA A 95 -15.33 8.27 10.82
N ARG A 96 -15.83 8.17 9.59
CA ARG A 96 -16.56 9.23 8.91
C ARG A 96 -17.95 9.49 9.50
N LEU A 97 -18.66 8.46 9.96
CA LEU A 97 -19.93 8.62 10.66
C LEU A 97 -19.73 9.27 12.04
N ALA A 98 -18.70 8.84 12.77
CA ALA A 98 -18.35 9.43 14.07
C ALA A 98 -18.00 10.92 13.95
N GLY A 99 -17.27 11.31 12.91
CA GLY A 99 -16.96 12.73 12.64
C GLY A 99 -18.17 13.60 12.28
N ARG A 100 -19.29 13.03 11.83
CA ARG A 100 -20.54 13.76 11.55
C ARG A 100 -21.47 13.88 12.77
N GLY A 101 -21.23 13.13 13.83
CA GLY A 101 -22.02 13.16 15.07
C GLY A 101 -21.52 14.14 16.14
N SER A 102 -20.45 14.89 15.86
CA SER A 102 -19.82 15.83 16.80
C SER A 102 -20.09 17.31 16.45
N LEU A 103 -21.15 17.61 15.71
CA LEU A 103 -21.65 18.97 15.45
C LEU A 103 -23.07 19.13 16.00
#